data_AF-A0A3A5Z8Z4-F1
#
_entry.id   AF-A0A3A5Z8Z4-F1
#
_cell.length_a   1.000
_cell.length_b   1.000
_cell.length_c   1.000
_cell.angle_alpha   90.00
_cell.angle_beta   90.00
_cell.angle_gamma   90.00
#
_symmetry.space_group_name_H-M   'P 1'
#
loop_
_entity.id
_entity.type
_entity.pdbx_description
1 polymer ?
#
loop_
_entity_poly.entity_id
_entity_poly.type
_entity_poly.pdbx_seq_one_letter_code
_entity_poly.pdbx_strand_id
1 'polypeptide(L)'
;MPTVVARLEPSKKNAGRGTVYYRIYKGHNRRMEFSSRLHISVISWDETKRTVKGDNPEACRFRTQIRTDLELLRKIITEDDAGLLTMGDIIHIFKRQRTVFHHPK
;
A
#
# COMPACT_ATOMS: atom_id res chain seq x y z
N MET A 1 -10.25 16.74 -3.12
CA MET A 1 -8.87 16.33 -2.77
C MET A 1 -8.68 14.85 -3.09
N PRO A 2 -7.65 14.46 -3.86
CA PRO A 2 -7.35 13.05 -4.09
C PRO A 2 -7.00 12.33 -2.77
N THR A 3 -7.44 11.09 -2.63
CA THR A 3 -7.27 10.31 -1.40
C THR A 3 -6.59 8.98 -1.69
N VAL A 4 -5.72 8.54 -0.78
CA VAL A 4 -5.01 7.26 -0.88
C VAL A 4 -5.30 6.40 0.35
N VAL A 5 -5.63 5.14 0.11
CA VAL A 5 -5.89 4.15 1.16
C VAL A 5 -5.15 2.83 0.87
N ALA A 6 -4.78 2.14 1.94
CA ALA A 6 -4.32 0.76 1.86
C ALA A 6 -5.51 -0.19 1.98
N ARG A 7 -5.61 -1.17 1.08
CA ARG A 7 -6.52 -2.32 1.21
C ARG A 7 -5.69 -3.57 1.45
N LEU A 8 -6.03 -4.30 2.48
CA LEU A 8 -5.41 -5.57 2.79
C LEU A 8 -6.40 -6.68 2.47
N GLU A 9 -6.00 -7.63 1.64
CA GLU A 9 -6.85 -8.73 1.20
C GLU A 9 -6.13 -10.07 1.39
N PRO A 10 -6.87 -11.17 1.57
CA PRO A 10 -6.29 -12.51 1.58
C PRO A 10 -5.50 -12.77 0.29
N SER A 11 -4.32 -13.36 0.42
CA SER A 11 -3.49 -13.75 -0.71
C SER A 11 -4.12 -14.93 -1.44
N LYS A 12 -4.51 -14.72 -2.70
CA LYS A 12 -5.06 -15.80 -3.56
C LYS A 12 -4.08 -16.95 -3.82
N LYS A 13 -2.76 -16.71 -3.68
CA LYS A 13 -1.71 -17.70 -3.98
C LYS A 13 -1.16 -18.40 -2.73
N ASN A 14 -1.29 -17.79 -1.56
CA ASN A 14 -0.68 -18.27 -0.33
C ASN A 14 -1.73 -18.20 0.77
N ALA A 15 -2.34 -19.33 1.08
CA ALA A 15 -3.36 -19.42 2.12
C ALA A 15 -2.83 -18.85 3.46
N GLY A 16 -3.69 -18.13 4.18
CA GLY A 16 -3.35 -17.53 5.48
C GLY A 16 -2.40 -16.32 5.42
N ARG A 17 -1.97 -15.85 4.24
CA ARG A 17 -1.16 -14.62 4.10
C ARG A 17 -2.01 -13.45 3.63
N GLY A 18 -1.63 -12.24 4.03
CA GLY A 18 -2.24 -11.00 3.53
C GLY A 18 -1.48 -10.42 2.34
N THR A 19 -2.17 -9.74 1.44
CA THR A 19 -1.58 -8.91 0.37
C THR A 19 -2.06 -7.48 0.53
N VAL A 20 -1.13 -6.53 0.41
CA VAL A 20 -1.45 -5.10 0.48
C VAL A 20 -1.60 -4.52 -0.93
N TYR A 21 -2.67 -3.76 -1.13
CA TYR A 21 -2.96 -2.96 -2.31
C TYR A 21 -3.06 -1.50 -1.92
N TYR A 22 -2.59 -0.61 -2.80
CA TYR A 22 -2.82 0.82 -2.65
C TYR A 22 -3.87 1.26 -3.65
N ARG A 23 -4.82 2.05 -3.15
CA ARG A 23 -5.92 2.58 -3.94
C ARG A 23 -5.90 4.11 -3.90
N ILE A 24 -5.91 4.71 -5.07
CA ILE A 24 -5.91 6.16 -5.28
C ILE A 24 -7.27 6.57 -5.85
N TYR A 25 -7.86 7.59 -5.27
CA TYR A 25 -9.08 8.25 -5.75
C TYR A 25 -8.71 9.67 -6.22
N LYS A 26 -8.98 10.04 -7.48
CA LYS A 26 -8.69 11.39 -8.05
C LYS A 26 -9.92 11.89 -8.83
N GLY A 27 -10.54 12.99 -8.39
CA GLY A 27 -11.71 13.58 -9.05
C GLY A 27 -12.97 12.69 -9.02
N HIS A 28 -13.97 13.01 -9.86
CA HIS A 28 -15.22 12.25 -9.91
C HIS A 28 -14.99 10.84 -10.49
N ASN A 29 -15.24 9.81 -9.67
CA ASN A 29 -15.19 8.38 -10.04
C ASN A 29 -13.88 7.82 -10.60
N ARG A 30 -12.76 8.56 -10.67
CA ARG A 30 -11.47 7.96 -11.10
C ARG A 30 -10.82 7.26 -9.92
N ARG A 31 -10.80 5.93 -10.00
CA ARG A 31 -10.20 5.02 -9.01
C ARG A 31 -9.15 4.18 -9.70
N MET A 32 -7.95 4.12 -9.12
CA MET A 32 -6.93 3.15 -9.51
C MET A 32 -6.49 2.34 -8.30
N GLU A 33 -6.20 1.07 -8.53
CA GLU A 33 -5.67 0.15 -7.51
C GLU A 33 -4.45 -0.56 -8.09
N PHE A 34 -3.41 -0.71 -7.28
CA PHE A 34 -2.21 -1.44 -7.66
C PHE A 34 -1.62 -2.20 -6.48
N SER A 35 -0.94 -3.32 -6.77
CA SER A 35 -0.30 -4.12 -5.73
C SER A 35 0.94 -3.42 -5.18
N SER A 36 1.10 -3.45 -3.87
CA SER A 36 2.31 -2.96 -3.19
C SER A 36 3.47 -3.98 -3.21
N ARG A 37 3.25 -5.22 -3.70
CA ARG A 37 4.18 -6.35 -3.54
C ARG A 37 4.52 -6.72 -2.08
N LEU A 38 3.82 -6.17 -1.09
CA LEU A 38 3.93 -6.59 0.31
C LEU A 38 3.04 -7.80 0.55
N HIS A 39 3.63 -8.85 1.09
CA HIS A 39 2.94 -10.06 1.53
C HIS A 39 3.11 -10.20 3.04
N ILE A 40 2.03 -9.97 3.76
CA ILE A 40 2.00 -10.11 5.22
C ILE A 40 2.06 -11.60 5.55
N SER A 41 2.96 -12.00 6.44
CA SER A 41 3.08 -13.38 6.90
C SER A 41 1.82 -13.84 7.65
N VAL A 42 1.70 -15.15 7.83
CA VAL A 42 0.58 -15.75 8.57
C VAL A 42 0.55 -15.30 10.03
N ILE A 43 1.72 -15.07 10.63
CA ILE A 43 1.88 -14.67 12.04
C ILE A 43 1.31 -13.26 12.23
N SER A 44 1.51 -12.39 11.25
CA SER A 44 1.16 -10.97 11.33
C SER A 44 -0.13 -10.63 10.56
N TRP A 45 -0.85 -11.60 9.98
CA TRP A 45 -2.08 -11.40 9.21
C TRP A 45 -3.36 -11.74 10.00
N ASP A 46 -4.29 -10.81 10.08
CA ASP A 46 -5.67 -11.06 10.52
C ASP A 46 -6.60 -11.06 9.31
N GLU A 47 -7.03 -12.26 8.91
CA GLU A 47 -7.91 -12.45 7.77
C GLU A 47 -9.32 -11.89 8.00
N THR A 48 -9.82 -11.99 9.23
CA THR A 48 -11.18 -11.56 9.57
C THR A 48 -11.27 -10.04 9.58
N LYS A 49 -10.32 -9.38 10.24
CA LYS A 49 -10.26 -7.91 10.34
C LYS A 49 -9.57 -7.25 9.15
N ARG A 50 -8.98 -8.04 8.25
CA ARG A 50 -8.20 -7.58 7.10
C ARG A 50 -7.13 -6.57 7.51
N THR A 51 -6.34 -6.91 8.52
CA THR A 51 -5.32 -6.02 9.08
C THR A 51 -4.04 -6.74 9.46
N VAL A 52 -3.00 -5.97 9.79
CA VAL A 52 -1.78 -6.51 10.39
C VAL A 52 -2.03 -6.71 11.88
N LYS A 53 -1.93 -7.94 12.40
CA LYS A 53 -2.09 -8.27 13.83
C LYS A 53 -0.78 -8.42 14.57
N GLY A 54 -0.87 -8.31 15.89
CA GLY A 54 0.25 -8.45 16.82
C GLY A 54 1.16 -7.23 16.84
N ASP A 55 2.03 -7.20 17.85
CA ASP A 55 3.02 -6.14 18.09
C ASP A 55 4.46 -6.67 17.96
N ASN A 56 4.61 -7.83 17.31
CA ASN A 56 5.91 -8.39 17.01
C ASN A 56 6.69 -7.47 16.03
N PRO A 57 8.04 -7.58 15.96
CA PRO A 57 8.84 -6.70 15.11
C PRO A 57 8.44 -6.72 13.62
N GLU A 58 7.94 -7.84 13.11
CA GLU A 58 7.49 -7.97 11.72
C GLU A 58 6.19 -7.20 11.48
N ALA A 59 5.19 -7.37 12.34
CA ALA A 59 3.94 -6.62 12.31
C ALA A 59 4.19 -5.10 12.37
N CYS A 60 5.10 -4.67 13.24
CA CYS A 60 5.52 -3.27 13.36
C CYS A 60 6.15 -2.75 12.05
N ARG A 61 7.03 -3.56 11.42
CA ARG A 61 7.63 -3.21 10.11
C ARG A 61 6.58 -3.09 9.01
N PHE A 62 5.60 -4.01 8.93
CA PHE A 62 4.53 -3.90 7.94
C PHE A 62 3.68 -2.65 8.14
N ARG A 63 3.26 -2.35 9.37
CA ARG A 63 2.50 -1.12 9.67
C ARG A 63 3.28 0.13 9.33
N THR A 64 4.57 0.16 9.67
CA THR A 64 5.46 1.28 9.35
C THR A 64 5.61 1.46 7.84
N GLN A 65 5.89 0.40 7.09
CA GLN A 65 6.02 0.46 5.63
C GLN A 65 4.72 0.92 4.97
N ILE A 66 3.57 0.39 5.38
CA ILE A 66 2.26 0.79 4.84
C ILE A 66 2.03 2.29 5.10
N ARG A 67 2.32 2.77 6.31
CA ARG A 67 2.19 4.19 6.65
C ARG A 67 3.10 5.06 5.78
N THR A 68 4.39 4.73 5.70
CA THR A 68 5.36 5.48 4.89
C THR A 68 5.00 5.46 3.40
N ASP A 69 4.50 4.35 2.88
CA ASP A 69 4.04 4.26 1.50
C ASP A 69 2.83 5.17 1.24
N LEU A 70 1.87 5.22 2.17
CA LEU A 70 0.71 6.10 2.07
C LEU A 70 1.11 7.58 2.14
N GLU A 71 2.06 7.93 3.01
CA GLU A 71 2.62 9.29 3.10
C GLU A 71 3.32 9.70 1.81
N LEU A 72 4.15 8.80 1.24
CA LEU A 72 4.83 9.04 -0.03
C LEU A 72 3.83 9.24 -1.18
N LEU A 73 2.80 8.40 -1.27
CA LEU A 73 1.75 8.55 -2.27
C LEU A 73 0.98 9.86 -2.10
N ARG A 74 0.62 10.24 -0.87
CA ARG A 74 -0.04 11.52 -0.58
C ARG A 74 0.85 12.69 -0.98
N LYS A 75 2.15 12.62 -0.70
CA LYS A 75 3.14 13.63 -1.08
C LYS A 75 3.18 13.81 -2.60
N ILE A 76 3.42 12.74 -3.36
CA ILE A 76 3.47 12.79 -4.84
C ILE A 76 2.21 13.41 -5.43
N ILE A 77 1.04 13.04 -4.88
CA ILE A 77 -0.24 13.54 -5.34
C ILE A 77 -0.47 15.02 -4.97
N THR A 78 0.00 15.45 -3.80
CA THR A 78 -0.17 16.83 -3.33
C THR A 78 0.80 17.78 -4.03
N GLU A 79 1.98 17.30 -4.40
CA GLU A 79 2.95 18.04 -5.21
C GLU A 79 2.49 18.20 -6.68
N ASP A 80 1.57 17.34 -7.16
CA ASP A 80 0.86 17.48 -8.45
C ASP A 80 -0.31 18.47 -8.36
N ASP A 81 -0.04 19.71 -7.94
CA ASP A 81 -1.07 20.76 -7.75
C ASP A 81 -1.85 21.04 -9.04
N ALA A 82 -1.14 21.12 -10.18
CA ALA A 82 -1.72 21.32 -11.50
C ALA A 82 -2.48 20.09 -12.04
N GLY A 83 -2.44 18.96 -11.33
CA GLY A 83 -3.17 17.74 -11.70
C GLY A 83 -2.66 17.04 -12.97
N LEU A 84 -1.46 17.40 -13.44
CA LEU A 84 -0.87 16.97 -14.71
C LEU A 84 -0.45 15.50 -14.69
N LEU A 85 -0.07 14.96 -13.52
CA LEU A 85 0.34 13.57 -13.42
C LEU A 85 -0.83 12.64 -13.71
N THR A 86 -0.60 11.71 -14.64
CA THR A 86 -1.50 10.58 -14.82
C THR A 86 -1.35 9.61 -13.65
N MET A 87 -2.31 8.70 -13.48
CA MET A 87 -2.18 7.66 -12.46
C MET A 87 -0.96 6.75 -12.71
N GLY A 88 -0.58 6.56 -13.98
CA GLY A 88 0.61 5.79 -14.36
C GLY A 88 1.90 6.47 -13.87
N ASP A 89 1.99 7.79 -14.03
CA ASP A 89 3.14 8.59 -13.57
C ASP A 89 3.27 8.55 -12.05
N ILE A 90 2.16 8.73 -11.33
CA ILE A 90 2.14 8.64 -9.87
C ILE A 90 2.69 7.28 -9.40
N ILE A 91 2.25 6.19 -10.02
CA ILE A 91 2.73 4.84 -9.69
C ILE A 91 4.21 4.67 -10.05
N HIS A 92 4.64 5.21 -11.19
CA HIS A 92 6.03 5.13 -11.62
C HIS A 92 6.96 5.87 -10.64
N ILE A 93 6.62 7.12 -10.29
CA ILE A 93 7.35 7.93 -9.32
C ILE A 93 7.36 7.24 -7.96
N PHE A 94 6.21 6.74 -7.50
CA PHE A 94 6.11 6.00 -6.25
C PHE A 94 7.05 4.79 -6.25
N LYS A 95 7.00 3.94 -7.27
CA LYS A 95 7.87 2.76 -7.36
C LYS A 95 9.35 3.10 -7.41
N ARG A 96 9.71 4.24 -8.00
CA ARG A 96 11.09 4.73 -8.08
C ARG A 96 11.59 5.27 -6.74
N GLN A 97 10.75 5.98 -5.98
CA GLN A 97 11.13 6.61 -4.71
C GLN A 97 10.97 5.69 -3.50
N ARG A 98 10.13 4.67 -3.61
CA ARG A 98 9.79 3.78 -2.49
C ARG A 98 10.94 2.85 -2.15
N THR A 99 11.41 2.93 -0.91
CA THR A 99 12.26 1.90 -0.29
C THR A 99 11.37 0.83 0.32
N VAL A 100 11.55 -0.43 -0.09
CA VAL A 100 10.78 -1.57 0.43
C VAL A 100 11.65 -2.39 1.36
N PHE A 101 11.20 -2.57 2.60
CA PHE A 101 11.81 -3.58 3.47
C PHE A 101 11.53 -5.00 2.92
N HIS A 102 12.60 -5.78 2.77
CA HIS A 102 12.50 -7.18 2.37
C HIS A 102 12.43 -8.08 3.61
N HIS A 103 11.27 -8.72 3.84
CA HIS A 103 11.20 -9.86 4.74
C HIS A 103 11.66 -11.11 3.96
N PRO A 104 12.64 -11.90 4.46
CA PRO A 104 12.97 -13.19 3.85
C PRO A 104 11.73 -14.09 3.81
N LYS A 105 11.58 -14.84 2.73
CA LYS A 105 10.38 -15.65 2.46
C LYS A 105 10.18 -16.78 3.45
#